data_AF-A0AAP0E4L2-F1
#
_entry.id   AF-A0AAP0E4L2-F1
#
_cell.length_a   1.000
_cell.length_b   1.000
_cell.length_c   1.000
_cell.angle_alpha   90.00
_cell.angle_beta   90.00
_cell.angle_gamma   90.00
#
_symmetry.space_group_name_H-M   'P 1'
#
loop_
_entity.id
_entity.type
_entity.pdbx_description
1 polymer ?
#
loop_
_entity_poly.entity_id
_entity_poly.type
_entity_poly.pdbx_seq_one_letter_code
_entity_poly.pdbx_strand_id
1 'polypeptide(L)'
;MPPRTRSLSLNLMFFALSITLASPPILASRKSVASDLISLLGSRVEASRINKTEAKALRSCLKFLVQPPLSPRSIEFGRERREMVERFGWSGEDRTAVEDELVWWPPEPVMELARIAVDSGGDPAEIQRALDPTVLIVPDIEGSKECHCELTTTPYGRCFVSEDLNNYVAFLFELIASRGPSIGLNITLNRFDLFHGHVFLASGNGRLGILFHAREYPAYDKSLFPYNMGYCQKGSCVARDGSMNLRNILWLAPLPSDSSKGGAAPGVLVALDAHPGGIIFKDLVPDYVDDVRTIYEADVFGDVVFDVNYLNVGEEVAEYRLFIC
;
A
#
# COMPACT_ATOMS: atom_id res chain seq x y z
N MET A 1 -23.93 5.57 -65.13
CA MET A 1 -23.40 6.28 -63.95
C MET A 1 -24.39 6.13 -62.81
N PRO A 2 -23.94 6.03 -61.56
CA PRO A 2 -23.45 4.87 -60.82
C PRO A 2 -24.56 4.13 -60.02
N PRO A 3 -24.30 2.93 -59.49
CA PRO A 3 -25.26 2.16 -58.70
C PRO A 3 -25.19 2.46 -57.20
N ARG A 4 -26.31 2.18 -56.52
CA ARG A 4 -26.55 2.32 -55.07
C ARG A 4 -25.50 1.56 -54.23
N THR A 5 -24.79 2.28 -53.35
CA THR A 5 -24.05 1.68 -52.23
C THR A 5 -24.99 1.44 -51.06
N ARG A 6 -25.30 0.17 -50.78
CA ARG A 6 -25.83 -0.27 -49.49
C ARG A 6 -24.66 -0.36 -48.51
N SER A 7 -24.75 0.37 -47.41
CA SER A 7 -23.89 0.20 -46.24
C SER A 7 -24.12 -1.20 -45.65
N LEU A 8 -23.14 -2.10 -45.79
CA LEU A 8 -23.06 -3.31 -44.99
C LEU A 8 -22.33 -2.95 -43.68
N SER A 9 -23.10 -2.97 -42.59
CA SER A 9 -22.55 -3.04 -41.23
C SER A 9 -21.82 -4.37 -41.10
N LEU A 10 -20.49 -4.34 -40.94
CA LEU A 10 -19.72 -5.49 -40.49
C LEU A 10 -19.84 -5.56 -38.96
N ASN A 11 -20.71 -6.45 -38.49
CA ASN A 11 -20.62 -6.99 -37.13
C ASN A 11 -19.29 -7.73 -37.01
N LEU A 12 -18.34 -7.19 -36.24
CA LEU A 12 -17.20 -7.94 -35.76
C LEU A 12 -17.52 -8.40 -34.33
N MET A 13 -18.06 -9.61 -34.22
CA MET A 13 -18.07 -10.36 -32.97
C MET A 13 -16.62 -10.71 -32.62
N PHE A 14 -16.08 -10.11 -31.57
CA PHE A 14 -14.85 -10.60 -30.95
C PHE A 14 -15.19 -11.86 -30.14
N PHE A 15 -14.87 -13.01 -30.70
CA PHE A 15 -14.74 -14.25 -29.93
C PHE A 15 -13.52 -14.10 -29.00
N ALA A 16 -13.76 -14.12 -27.68
CA ALA A 16 -12.71 -14.23 -26.68
C ALA A 16 -12.08 -15.63 -26.78
N LEU A 17 -10.91 -15.71 -27.40
CA LEU A 17 -10.06 -16.88 -27.33
C LEU A 17 -9.19 -16.74 -26.08
N SER A 18 -9.51 -17.47 -25.01
CA SER A 18 -8.64 -17.60 -23.84
C SER A 18 -7.36 -18.30 -24.25
N ILE A 19 -6.33 -17.50 -24.54
CA ILE A 19 -4.95 -17.97 -24.61
C ILE A 19 -4.37 -17.77 -23.21
N THR A 20 -4.18 -18.86 -22.48
CA THR A 20 -3.34 -18.88 -21.28
C THR A 20 -1.89 -18.65 -21.70
N LEU A 21 -1.49 -17.39 -21.87
CA LEU A 21 -0.10 -17.03 -22.01
C LEU A 21 0.61 -17.30 -20.68
N ALA A 22 1.52 -18.27 -20.69
CA ALA A 22 2.45 -18.47 -19.58
C ALA A 22 3.19 -17.14 -19.30
N SER A 23 3.23 -16.73 -18.05
CA SER A 23 3.94 -15.50 -17.66
C SER A 23 5.42 -15.61 -18.07
N PRO A 24 6.03 -14.53 -18.58
CA PRO A 24 7.44 -14.55 -18.94
C PRO A 24 8.30 -14.95 -17.72
N PRO A 25 9.44 -15.65 -17.91
CA PRO A 25 10.24 -16.23 -16.82
C PRO A 25 10.62 -15.23 -15.72
N ILE A 26 10.86 -13.97 -16.12
CA ILE A 26 11.18 -12.87 -15.21
C ILE A 26 10.00 -12.60 -14.27
N LEU A 27 8.78 -12.45 -14.80
CA LEU A 27 7.58 -12.17 -14.01
C LEU A 27 7.25 -13.33 -13.05
N ALA A 28 7.44 -14.58 -13.50
CA ALA A 28 7.27 -15.75 -12.63
C ALA A 28 8.26 -15.73 -11.45
N SER A 29 9.52 -15.34 -11.70
CA SER A 29 10.52 -15.15 -10.64
C SER A 29 10.15 -14.03 -9.67
N ARG A 30 9.66 -12.88 -10.17
CA ARG A 30 9.23 -11.75 -9.34
C ARG A 30 8.09 -12.14 -8.39
N LYS A 31 7.08 -12.83 -8.92
CA LYS A 31 5.94 -13.34 -8.15
C LYS A 31 6.38 -14.35 -7.08
N SER A 32 7.40 -15.16 -7.36
CA SER A 32 7.97 -16.07 -6.37
C SER A 32 8.60 -15.30 -5.19
N VAL A 33 9.46 -14.31 -5.47
CA VAL A 33 10.13 -13.51 -4.42
C VAL A 33 9.12 -12.70 -3.61
N ALA A 34 8.10 -12.14 -4.25
CA ALA A 34 7.04 -11.43 -3.56
C ALA A 34 6.21 -12.37 -2.66
N SER A 35 5.85 -13.57 -3.15
CA SER A 35 5.17 -14.59 -2.33
C SER A 35 6.01 -15.03 -1.14
N ASP A 36 7.31 -15.21 -1.33
CA ASP A 36 8.25 -15.52 -0.25
C ASP A 36 8.37 -14.36 0.75
N LEU A 37 8.39 -13.10 0.29
CA LEU A 37 8.35 -11.93 1.16
C LEU A 37 7.07 -11.89 2.02
N ILE A 38 5.89 -12.11 1.43
CA ILE A 38 4.63 -12.17 2.18
C ILE A 38 4.64 -13.33 3.18
N SER A 39 5.11 -14.51 2.76
CA SER A 39 5.22 -15.70 3.61
C SER A 39 6.20 -15.49 4.78
N LEU A 40 7.28 -14.74 4.54
CA LEU A 40 8.30 -14.42 5.55
C LEU A 40 7.75 -13.50 6.64
N LEU A 41 6.82 -12.62 6.27
CA LEU A 41 6.08 -11.70 7.13
C LEU A 41 4.76 -12.30 7.65
N GLY A 42 4.45 -13.54 7.26
CA GLY A 42 3.28 -14.30 7.65
C GLY A 42 3.49 -15.14 8.91
N SER A 43 2.83 -16.28 8.96
CA SER A 43 2.94 -17.22 10.06
C SER A 43 4.34 -17.85 10.13
N ARG A 44 4.71 -18.38 11.30
CA ARG A 44 5.96 -19.15 11.45
C ARG A 44 6.03 -20.35 10.51
N VAL A 45 4.87 -20.94 10.18
CA VAL A 45 4.77 -22.09 9.28
C VAL A 45 5.10 -21.66 7.85
N GLU A 46 4.49 -20.59 7.35
CA GLU A 46 4.79 -20.02 6.03
C GLU A 46 6.26 -19.61 5.93
N ALA A 47 6.77 -18.85 6.90
CA ALA A 47 8.16 -18.40 6.92
C ALA A 47 9.18 -19.56 6.94
N SER A 48 8.83 -20.72 7.51
CA SER A 48 9.71 -21.89 7.59
C SER A 48 9.85 -22.65 6.26
N ARG A 49 8.96 -22.41 5.29
CA ARG A 49 8.98 -23.06 3.97
C ARG A 49 9.95 -22.40 3.00
N ILE A 50 10.37 -21.17 3.29
CA ILE A 50 11.26 -20.38 2.45
C ILE A 50 12.69 -20.90 2.56
N ASN A 51 13.41 -20.88 1.45
CA ASN A 51 14.83 -21.19 1.43
C ASN A 51 15.59 -20.29 2.43
N LYS A 52 16.45 -20.88 3.28
CA LYS A 52 17.17 -20.12 4.33
C LYS A 52 18.05 -18.99 3.79
N THR A 53 18.67 -19.18 2.63
CA THR A 53 19.52 -18.18 1.98
C THR A 53 18.68 -17.02 1.47
N GLU A 54 17.56 -17.33 0.83
CA GLU A 54 16.60 -16.34 0.33
C GLU A 54 15.92 -15.58 1.47
N ALA A 55 15.44 -16.27 2.51
CA ALA A 55 14.89 -15.66 3.70
C ALA A 55 15.90 -14.71 4.37
N LYS A 56 17.19 -15.07 4.42
CA LYS A 56 18.24 -14.18 4.94
C LYS A 56 18.43 -12.95 4.04
N ALA A 57 18.42 -13.11 2.72
CA ALA A 57 18.54 -12.01 1.78
C ALA A 57 17.35 -11.05 1.88
N LEU A 58 16.12 -11.58 1.92
CA LEU A 58 14.90 -10.80 2.14
C LEU A 58 14.97 -10.04 3.46
N ARG A 59 15.27 -10.71 4.59
CA ARG A 59 15.40 -10.05 5.90
C ARG A 59 16.40 -8.91 5.91
N SER A 60 17.49 -9.02 5.16
CA SER A 60 18.48 -7.94 5.07
C SER A 60 17.97 -6.67 4.39
N CYS A 61 16.88 -6.80 3.61
CA CYS A 61 16.22 -5.69 2.91
C CYS A 61 14.96 -5.18 3.65
N LEU A 62 14.73 -5.58 4.91
CA LEU A 62 13.57 -5.13 5.68
C LEU A 62 13.97 -4.08 6.72
N LYS A 63 13.34 -2.90 6.66
CA LYS A 63 13.50 -1.83 7.65
C LYS A 63 12.17 -1.60 8.36
N PHE A 64 12.01 -2.18 9.54
CA PHE A 64 10.76 -2.12 10.30
C PHE A 64 10.52 -0.73 10.89
N LEU A 65 9.37 -0.14 10.55
CA LEU A 65 8.85 1.07 11.21
C LEU A 65 8.17 0.73 12.54
N VAL A 66 7.62 -0.48 12.63
CA VAL A 66 7.13 -1.11 13.86
C VAL A 66 7.83 -2.46 14.01
N GLN A 67 8.49 -2.67 15.14
CA GLN A 67 9.22 -3.93 15.37
C GLN A 67 8.23 -5.10 15.48
N PRO A 68 8.58 -6.31 15.03
CA PRO A 68 7.75 -7.49 15.27
C PRO A 68 7.61 -7.75 16.78
N PRO A 69 6.45 -8.23 17.26
CA PRO A 69 6.24 -8.45 18.68
C PRO A 69 7.17 -9.55 19.21
N LEU A 70 7.83 -9.30 20.34
CA LEU A 70 8.81 -10.21 20.95
C LEU A 70 8.22 -11.55 21.40
N SER A 71 6.89 -11.62 21.60
CA SER A 71 6.18 -12.86 21.93
C SER A 71 4.74 -12.79 21.41
N PRO A 72 4.19 -13.88 20.85
CA PRO A 72 2.76 -13.96 20.60
C PRO A 72 2.07 -14.04 21.97
N ARG A 73 1.63 -12.91 22.52
CA ARG A 73 0.73 -12.94 23.67
C ARG A 73 -0.60 -13.55 23.22
N SER A 74 -1.18 -14.42 24.04
CA SER A 74 -2.59 -14.76 23.96
C SER A 74 -3.38 -13.48 24.19
N ILE A 75 -3.92 -12.90 23.13
CA ILE A 75 -4.69 -11.66 23.21
C ILE A 75 -6.04 -12.01 23.80
N GLU A 76 -6.25 -11.66 25.08
CA GLU A 76 -7.60 -11.44 25.56
C GLU A 76 -8.07 -10.14 24.89
N PHE A 77 -8.99 -10.27 23.93
CA PHE A 77 -9.65 -9.14 23.28
C PHE A 77 -10.47 -8.39 24.34
N GLY A 78 -9.83 -7.41 24.99
CA GLY A 78 -10.46 -6.52 25.94
C GLY A 78 -11.25 -5.45 25.21
N ARG A 79 -12.58 -5.55 25.32
CA ARG A 79 -13.63 -4.68 24.77
C ARG A 79 -13.57 -3.21 25.27
N GLU A 80 -12.48 -2.77 25.90
CA GLU A 80 -12.41 -1.55 26.71
C GLU A 80 -11.50 -0.43 26.16
N ARG A 81 -10.86 -0.57 24.98
CA ARG A 81 -9.91 0.46 24.51
C ARG A 81 -10.45 1.53 23.56
N ARG A 82 -11.74 1.50 23.22
CA ARG A 82 -12.34 2.54 22.35
C ARG A 82 -12.45 3.90 23.03
N GLU A 83 -12.44 3.96 24.37
CA GLU A 83 -12.51 5.22 25.13
C GLU A 83 -11.13 5.81 25.51
N MET A 84 -10.02 5.11 25.23
CA MET A 84 -8.72 5.43 25.85
C MET A 84 -7.83 6.36 25.02
N VAL A 85 -8.12 6.53 23.71
CA VAL A 85 -7.34 7.40 22.81
C VAL A 85 -7.77 8.87 22.93
N GLU A 86 -8.99 9.17 23.37
CA GLU A 86 -9.51 10.54 23.43
C GLU A 86 -9.28 11.27 24.77
N ARG A 87 -8.88 10.60 25.87
CA ARG A 87 -8.96 11.22 27.21
C ARG A 87 -7.68 11.42 28.01
N PHE A 88 -6.52 10.89 27.62
CA PHE A 88 -5.32 11.04 28.44
C PHE A 88 -4.07 11.37 27.63
N GLY A 89 -3.50 12.55 27.90
CA GLY A 89 -2.22 13.00 27.35
C GLY A 89 -1.06 12.15 27.89
N TRP A 90 -0.60 11.19 27.09
CA TRP A 90 0.46 10.27 27.46
C TRP A 90 1.82 10.74 26.90
N SER A 91 2.87 10.59 27.71
CA SER A 91 4.27 10.88 27.36
C SER A 91 4.85 9.85 26.38
N GLY A 92 5.93 10.21 25.67
CA GLY A 92 6.39 9.56 24.43
C GLY A 92 6.62 8.04 24.40
N GLU A 93 7.06 7.39 25.49
CA GLU A 93 7.25 5.93 25.51
C GLU A 93 5.93 5.15 25.47
N ASP A 94 4.90 5.69 26.13
CA ASP A 94 3.58 5.06 26.24
C ASP A 94 2.81 5.15 24.91
N ARG A 95 3.00 6.27 24.19
CA ARG A 95 2.48 6.46 22.84
C ARG A 95 3.06 5.45 21.84
N THR A 96 4.37 5.22 21.88
CA THR A 96 5.04 4.30 20.92
C THR A 96 4.51 2.87 21.07
N ALA A 97 4.32 2.41 22.31
CA ALA A 97 3.78 1.06 22.58
C ALA A 97 2.34 0.91 22.08
N VAL A 98 1.50 1.93 22.25
CA VAL A 98 0.11 1.92 21.75
C VAL A 98 0.08 1.91 20.22
N GLU A 99 0.90 2.72 19.56
CA GLU A 99 1.01 2.74 18.10
C GLU A 99 1.50 1.39 17.53
N ASP A 100 2.48 0.76 18.19
CA ASP A 100 2.95 -0.58 17.82
C ASP A 100 1.82 -1.61 17.94
N GLU A 101 1.06 -1.54 19.04
CA GLU A 101 -0.09 -2.42 19.26
C GLU A 101 -1.18 -2.23 18.20
N LEU A 102 -1.45 -0.99 17.76
CA LEU A 102 -2.40 -0.70 16.69
C LEU A 102 -1.94 -1.23 15.32
N VAL A 103 -0.64 -1.38 15.08
CA VAL A 103 -0.15 -2.03 13.87
C VAL A 103 -0.23 -3.56 14.00
N TRP A 104 0.14 -4.12 15.15
CA TRP A 104 0.05 -5.57 15.35
C TRP A 104 -1.38 -6.08 15.40
N TRP A 105 -2.28 -5.32 16.04
CA TRP A 105 -3.65 -5.67 16.38
C TRP A 105 -4.55 -4.42 16.22
N PRO A 106 -4.87 -4.06 14.96
CA PRO A 106 -5.68 -2.89 14.66
C PRO A 106 -7.11 -3.02 15.20
N PRO A 107 -7.88 -1.93 15.18
CA PRO A 107 -9.27 -1.92 15.61
C PRO A 107 -10.13 -2.99 14.92
N GLU A 108 -11.21 -3.40 15.59
CA GLU A 108 -12.11 -4.46 15.14
C GLU A 108 -12.59 -4.31 13.68
N PRO A 109 -12.95 -3.11 13.18
CA PRO A 109 -13.33 -2.95 11.76
C PRO A 109 -12.22 -3.31 10.76
N VAL A 110 -10.95 -3.05 11.10
CA VAL A 110 -9.79 -3.43 10.26
C VAL A 110 -9.58 -4.94 10.32
N MET A 111 -9.69 -5.52 11.51
CA MET A 111 -9.58 -6.98 11.70
C MET A 111 -10.67 -7.73 10.94
N GLU A 112 -11.89 -7.21 10.93
CA GLU A 112 -13.01 -7.80 10.20
C GLU A 112 -12.79 -7.68 8.68
N LEU A 113 -12.31 -6.54 8.18
CA LEU A 113 -11.97 -6.39 6.76
C LEU A 113 -10.86 -7.37 6.34
N ALA A 114 -9.84 -7.56 7.19
CA ALA A 114 -8.78 -8.54 6.96
C ALA A 114 -9.30 -9.98 6.98
N ARG A 115 -10.29 -10.30 7.82
CA ARG A 115 -10.97 -11.59 7.84
C ARG A 115 -11.78 -11.83 6.57
N ILE A 116 -12.57 -10.85 6.13
CA ILE A 116 -13.34 -10.90 4.88
C ILE A 116 -12.41 -11.14 3.69
N ALA A 117 -11.24 -10.49 3.66
CA ALA A 117 -10.25 -10.67 2.60
C ALA A 117 -9.80 -12.14 2.47
N VAL A 118 -9.52 -12.80 3.59
CA VAL A 118 -9.10 -14.21 3.60
C VAL A 118 -10.26 -15.16 3.33
N ASP A 119 -11.41 -14.96 3.99
CA ASP A 119 -12.57 -15.85 3.91
C ASP A 119 -13.23 -15.83 2.51
N SER A 120 -13.11 -14.72 1.79
CA SER A 120 -13.55 -14.59 0.39
C SER A 120 -12.59 -15.24 -0.62
N GLY A 121 -11.46 -15.78 -0.16
CA GLY A 121 -10.40 -16.31 -1.03
C GLY A 121 -9.63 -15.22 -1.77
N GLY A 122 -9.66 -13.98 -1.26
CA GLY A 122 -9.01 -12.84 -1.89
C GLY A 122 -9.83 -12.16 -2.99
N ASP A 123 -11.17 -12.15 -2.89
CA ASP A 123 -12.03 -11.45 -3.86
C ASP A 123 -12.05 -9.93 -3.59
N PRO A 124 -11.51 -9.07 -4.50
CA PRO A 124 -11.53 -7.62 -4.33
C PRO A 124 -12.94 -7.04 -4.16
N ALA A 125 -13.96 -7.67 -4.76
CA ALA A 125 -15.33 -7.17 -4.71
C ALA A 125 -15.89 -7.16 -3.29
N GLU A 126 -15.48 -8.08 -2.43
CA GLU A 126 -15.94 -8.14 -1.03
C GLU A 126 -15.34 -6.99 -0.20
N ILE A 127 -14.12 -6.56 -0.51
CA ILE A 127 -13.48 -5.40 0.13
C ILE A 127 -14.07 -4.09 -0.40
N GLN A 128 -14.36 -4.00 -1.70
CA GLN A 128 -14.99 -2.83 -2.30
C GLN A 128 -16.38 -2.54 -1.73
N ARG A 129 -17.10 -3.57 -1.24
CA ARG A 129 -18.40 -3.39 -0.55
C ARG A 129 -18.30 -2.65 0.79
N ALA A 130 -17.10 -2.53 1.37
CA ALA A 130 -16.88 -1.74 2.58
C ALA A 130 -16.87 -0.22 2.32
N LEU A 131 -16.88 0.21 1.05
CA LEU A 131 -16.90 1.63 0.67
C LEU A 131 -18.31 2.21 0.76
N ASP A 132 -18.38 3.44 1.26
CA ASP A 132 -19.57 4.27 1.19
C ASP A 132 -19.84 4.63 -0.29
N PRO A 133 -21.07 4.45 -0.80
CA PRO A 133 -21.39 4.81 -2.19
C PRO A 133 -21.34 6.32 -2.46
N THR A 134 -21.27 7.15 -1.41
CA THR A 134 -21.20 8.61 -1.51
C THR A 134 -19.91 9.03 -2.21
N VAL A 135 -20.08 9.81 -3.27
CA VAL A 135 -18.96 10.35 -4.06
C VAL A 135 -18.49 11.66 -3.46
N LEU A 136 -17.20 11.74 -3.14
CA LEU A 136 -16.53 12.92 -2.63
C LEU A 136 -15.66 13.53 -3.72
N ILE A 137 -15.82 14.82 -4.01
CA ILE A 137 -14.97 15.50 -5.00
C ILE A 137 -13.59 15.74 -4.39
N VAL A 138 -12.54 15.36 -5.11
CA VAL A 138 -11.16 15.64 -4.68
C VAL A 138 -10.91 17.14 -4.81
N PRO A 139 -10.58 17.85 -3.71
CA PRO A 139 -10.33 19.28 -3.75
C PRO A 139 -8.99 19.57 -4.46
N ASP A 140 -8.70 20.85 -4.70
CA ASP A 140 -7.36 21.24 -5.15
C ASP A 140 -6.37 21.12 -3.98
N ILE A 141 -5.33 20.31 -4.14
CA ILE A 141 -4.34 20.05 -3.11
C ILE A 141 -3.09 20.87 -3.41
N GLU A 142 -2.73 21.79 -2.52
CA GLU A 142 -1.46 22.54 -2.61
C GLU A 142 -1.22 23.18 -4.00
N GLY A 143 -2.28 23.74 -4.59
CA GLY A 143 -2.26 24.37 -5.91
C GLY A 143 -1.99 23.40 -7.08
N SER A 144 -2.24 22.10 -6.90
CA SER A 144 -2.04 21.06 -7.90
C SER A 144 -2.71 21.38 -9.25
N LYS A 145 -3.89 22.00 -9.23
CA LYS A 145 -4.65 22.34 -10.45
C LYS A 145 -3.97 23.42 -11.28
N GLU A 146 -3.26 24.37 -10.66
CA GLU A 146 -2.45 25.36 -11.38
C GLU A 146 -1.34 24.71 -12.20
N CYS A 147 -0.87 23.55 -11.75
CA CYS A 147 0.15 22.77 -12.45
C CYS A 147 -0.42 21.79 -13.47
N HIS A 148 -1.75 21.64 -13.58
CA HIS A 148 -2.45 20.55 -14.29
C HIS A 148 -2.14 19.15 -13.73
N CYS A 149 -1.88 19.05 -12.43
CA CYS A 149 -1.62 17.78 -11.77
C CYS A 149 -2.93 17.13 -11.30
N GLU A 150 -3.10 15.85 -11.61
CA GLU A 150 -4.16 14.99 -11.08
C GLU A 150 -3.50 13.96 -10.17
N LEU A 151 -3.72 14.08 -8.85
CA LEU A 151 -3.06 13.23 -7.85
C LEU A 151 -3.75 11.87 -7.67
N THR A 152 -4.99 11.76 -8.12
CA THR A 152 -5.85 10.60 -7.94
C THR A 152 -6.28 10.05 -9.29
N THR A 153 -6.53 8.74 -9.35
CA THR A 153 -6.96 8.05 -10.58
C THR A 153 -8.27 8.59 -11.15
N THR A 154 -9.14 9.13 -10.31
CA THR A 154 -10.37 9.83 -10.72
C THR A 154 -10.49 11.17 -9.99
N PRO A 155 -11.24 12.17 -10.52
CA PRO A 155 -11.40 13.47 -9.86
C PRO A 155 -12.29 13.43 -8.60
N TYR A 156 -12.69 12.24 -8.18
CA TYR A 156 -13.50 11.99 -7.00
C TYR A 156 -12.97 10.75 -6.27
N GLY A 157 -13.42 10.56 -5.04
CA GLY A 157 -13.12 9.37 -4.26
C GLY A 157 -14.31 8.96 -3.40
N ARG A 158 -14.10 7.94 -2.60
CA ARG A 158 -15.02 7.45 -1.58
C ARG A 158 -14.27 7.30 -0.25
N CYS A 159 -15.03 7.04 0.80
CA CYS A 159 -14.50 6.61 2.09
C CYS A 159 -15.01 5.20 2.40
N PHE A 160 -14.45 4.55 3.42
CA PHE A 160 -15.10 3.40 4.03
C PHE A 160 -16.38 3.84 4.76
N VAL A 161 -17.38 2.95 4.81
CA VAL A 161 -18.58 3.15 5.65
C VAL A 161 -18.19 3.26 7.14
N SER A 162 -17.13 2.56 7.55
CA SER A 162 -16.61 2.63 8.92
C SER A 162 -15.64 3.80 9.09
N GLU A 163 -16.00 4.74 9.96
CA GLU A 163 -15.11 5.83 10.37
C GLU A 163 -13.80 5.33 10.98
N ASP A 164 -13.86 4.26 11.79
CA ASP A 164 -12.66 3.64 12.39
C ASP A 164 -11.67 3.13 11.32
N LEU A 165 -12.17 2.60 10.19
CA LEU A 165 -11.33 2.20 9.05
C LEU A 165 -10.65 3.43 8.43
N ASN A 166 -11.41 4.50 8.17
CA ASN A 166 -10.87 5.73 7.60
C ASN A 166 -9.78 6.32 8.51
N ASN A 167 -10.06 6.40 9.82
CA ASN A 167 -9.13 6.91 10.82
C ASN A 167 -7.89 6.03 10.95
N TYR A 168 -8.03 4.70 10.85
CA TYR A 168 -6.89 3.79 10.90
C TYR A 168 -5.97 3.95 9.68
N VAL A 169 -6.53 4.09 8.48
CA VAL A 169 -5.71 4.29 7.28
C VAL A 169 -5.00 5.65 7.33
N ALA A 170 -5.69 6.71 7.77
CA ALA A 170 -5.06 8.01 8.05
C ALA A 170 -3.92 7.89 9.07
N PHE A 171 -4.15 7.15 10.16
CA PHE A 171 -3.14 6.84 11.17
C PHE A 171 -1.90 6.18 10.57
N LEU A 172 -2.03 5.25 9.61
CA LEU A 172 -0.88 4.63 8.95
C LEU A 172 -0.01 5.67 8.21
N PHE A 173 -0.61 6.60 7.47
CA PHE A 173 0.12 7.67 6.78
C PHE A 173 0.91 8.54 7.78
N GLU A 174 0.27 8.96 8.86
CA GLU A 174 0.89 9.79 9.91
C GLU A 174 1.99 9.03 10.68
N LEU A 175 1.77 7.75 10.95
CA LEU A 175 2.74 6.88 11.59
C LEU A 175 3.98 6.67 10.72
N ILE A 176 3.79 6.41 9.42
CA ILE A 176 4.87 6.27 8.46
C ILE A 176 5.69 7.57 8.40
N ALA A 177 5.04 8.72 8.28
CA ALA A 177 5.72 10.01 8.21
C ALA A 177 6.52 10.32 9.49
N SER A 178 5.96 10.02 10.66
CA SER A 178 6.63 10.26 11.94
C SER A 178 7.79 9.31 12.22
N ARG A 179 7.71 8.04 11.76
CA ARG A 179 8.73 7.01 12.03
C ARG A 179 9.76 6.83 10.93
N GLY A 180 9.49 7.29 9.71
CA GLY A 180 10.41 7.24 8.58
C GLY A 180 11.85 7.68 8.93
N PRO A 181 12.07 8.80 9.66
CA PRO A 181 13.41 9.25 10.02
C PRO A 181 14.23 8.20 10.79
N SER A 182 13.58 7.33 11.58
CA SER A 182 14.27 6.27 12.35
C SER A 182 14.94 5.21 11.47
N ILE A 183 14.49 5.06 10.22
CA ILE A 183 15.07 4.15 9.24
C ILE A 183 15.89 4.88 8.16
N GLY A 184 16.08 6.19 8.29
CA GLY A 184 16.80 7.02 7.32
C GLY A 184 15.94 7.51 6.15
N LEU A 185 14.61 7.54 6.32
CA LEU A 185 13.66 8.00 5.31
C LEU A 185 12.87 9.21 5.83
N ASN A 186 13.29 10.42 5.48
CA ASN A 186 12.51 11.61 5.83
C ASN A 186 11.32 11.74 4.88
N ILE A 187 10.12 11.77 5.47
CA ILE A 187 8.85 11.81 4.76
C ILE A 187 8.08 13.05 5.18
N THR A 188 7.42 13.65 4.20
CA THR A 188 6.45 14.71 4.36
C THR A 188 5.12 14.26 3.77
N LEU A 189 4.01 14.64 4.40
CA LEU A 189 2.66 14.37 3.88
C LEU A 189 2.24 15.56 3.02
N ASN A 190 2.49 15.46 1.72
CA ASN A 190 2.17 16.48 0.72
C ASN A 190 2.06 15.83 -0.65
N ARG A 191 1.68 16.60 -1.67
CA ARG A 191 1.42 16.07 -3.01
C ARG A 191 2.64 15.55 -3.78
N PHE A 192 3.86 15.74 -3.26
CA PHE A 192 5.11 15.33 -3.91
C PHE A 192 5.74 14.09 -3.28
N ASP A 193 5.39 13.79 -2.03
CA ASP A 193 6.03 12.76 -1.22
C ASP A 193 4.99 11.69 -0.87
N LEU A 194 4.73 11.40 0.41
CA LEU A 194 3.80 10.35 0.79
C LEU A 194 2.38 10.91 0.83
N PHE A 195 1.57 10.53 -0.16
CA PHE A 195 0.14 10.86 -0.19
C PHE A 195 -0.75 9.71 -0.67
N HIS A 196 -0.20 8.60 -1.17
CA HIS A 196 -1.01 7.48 -1.63
C HIS A 196 -0.40 6.12 -1.31
N GLY A 197 -1.24 5.10 -1.45
CA GLY A 197 -0.84 3.71 -1.49
C GLY A 197 -1.88 2.87 -2.22
N HIS A 198 -1.51 1.64 -2.53
CA HIS A 198 -2.33 0.69 -3.28
C HIS A 198 -2.77 -0.43 -2.36
N VAL A 199 -4.10 -0.59 -2.23
CA VAL A 199 -4.67 -1.68 -1.44
C VAL A 199 -4.72 -2.92 -2.31
N PHE A 200 -4.19 -4.04 -1.80
CA PHE A 200 -4.12 -5.30 -2.53
C PHE A 200 -4.47 -6.49 -1.64
N LEU A 201 -4.84 -7.60 -2.27
CA LEU A 201 -5.04 -8.89 -1.64
C LEU A 201 -3.90 -9.83 -2.06
N ALA A 202 -3.14 -10.33 -1.09
CA ALA A 202 -1.94 -11.11 -1.35
C ALA A 202 -2.26 -12.44 -2.06
N SER A 203 -1.49 -12.73 -3.11
CA SER A 203 -1.58 -13.98 -3.87
C SER A 203 -1.33 -15.19 -2.97
N GLY A 204 -2.32 -16.06 -2.88
CA GLY A 204 -2.21 -17.37 -2.21
C GLY A 204 -2.93 -17.49 -0.87
N ASN A 205 -3.00 -16.42 -0.07
CA ASN A 205 -3.72 -16.44 1.21
C ASN A 205 -4.74 -15.30 1.39
N GLY A 206 -4.88 -14.40 0.40
CA GLY A 206 -5.86 -13.30 0.43
C GLY A 206 -5.56 -12.25 1.49
N ARG A 207 -4.36 -12.25 2.09
CA ARG A 207 -4.01 -11.30 3.16
C ARG A 207 -4.10 -9.86 2.65
N LEU A 208 -4.88 -9.05 3.35
CA LEU A 208 -5.02 -7.62 3.06
C LEU A 208 -3.69 -6.90 3.30
N GLY A 209 -3.28 -6.09 2.32
CA GLY A 209 -2.10 -5.26 2.39
C GLY A 209 -2.28 -3.89 1.74
N ILE A 210 -1.39 -2.97 2.10
CA ILE A 210 -1.27 -1.67 1.46
C ILE A 210 0.21 -1.46 1.12
N LEU A 211 0.48 -1.14 -0.15
CA LEU A 211 1.81 -0.70 -0.60
C LEU A 211 1.79 0.82 -0.74
N PHE A 212 2.49 1.51 0.15
CA PHE A 212 2.64 2.96 0.11
C PHE A 212 3.87 3.37 -0.69
N HIS A 213 3.76 4.52 -1.34
CA HIS A 213 4.86 5.15 -2.06
C HIS A 213 5.18 6.51 -1.46
N ALA A 214 6.35 6.59 -0.81
CA ALA A 214 6.95 7.87 -0.44
C ALA A 214 7.77 8.43 -1.61
N ARG A 215 8.13 9.70 -1.52
CA ARG A 215 9.00 10.42 -2.47
C ARG A 215 8.53 10.24 -3.92
N GLU A 216 7.21 10.34 -4.13
CA GLU A 216 6.56 10.01 -5.39
C GLU A 216 7.05 10.82 -6.58
N TYR A 217 7.28 12.12 -6.35
CA TYR A 217 7.70 13.04 -7.39
C TYR A 217 9.05 13.67 -7.05
N PRO A 218 10.19 12.99 -7.26
CA PRO A 218 11.50 13.61 -7.14
C PRO A 218 11.63 14.85 -8.03
N ALA A 219 12.26 15.90 -7.49
CA ALA A 219 12.52 17.13 -8.21
C ALA A 219 13.39 16.86 -9.45
N TYR A 220 13.07 17.54 -10.56
CA TYR A 220 13.90 17.49 -11.75
C TYR A 220 15.28 18.08 -11.43
N ASP A 221 16.32 17.28 -11.64
CA ASP A 221 17.71 17.72 -11.54
C ASP A 221 18.50 17.17 -12.72
N LYS A 222 19.08 18.07 -13.52
CA LYS A 222 19.79 17.69 -14.76
C LYS A 222 20.93 16.68 -14.53
N SER A 223 21.50 16.62 -13.33
CA SER A 223 22.61 15.76 -12.98
C SER A 223 22.20 14.52 -12.17
N LEU A 224 21.24 14.66 -11.25
CA LEU A 224 20.86 13.60 -10.30
C LEU A 224 19.59 12.85 -10.71
N PHE A 225 18.67 13.53 -11.41
CA PHE A 225 17.38 12.99 -11.84
C PHE A 225 16.83 13.74 -13.06
N PRO A 226 17.39 13.50 -14.27
CA PRO A 226 17.07 14.25 -15.48
C PRO A 226 15.76 13.80 -16.15
N TYR A 227 14.80 13.30 -15.37
CA TYR A 227 13.53 12.78 -15.86
C TYR A 227 12.40 13.75 -15.59
N ASN A 228 11.61 14.04 -16.63
CA ASN A 228 10.40 14.82 -16.53
C ASN A 228 9.23 13.86 -16.24
N MET A 229 8.68 13.93 -15.02
CA MET A 229 7.55 13.12 -14.57
C MET A 229 6.20 13.80 -14.80
N GLY A 230 6.16 14.86 -15.61
CA GLY A 230 4.94 15.55 -16.00
C GLY A 230 4.50 16.62 -15.00
N TYR A 231 3.20 16.88 -14.98
CA TYR A 231 2.61 18.02 -14.29
C TYR A 231 2.73 17.95 -12.76
N CYS A 232 2.64 16.75 -12.18
CA CYS A 232 2.71 16.56 -10.74
C CYS A 232 4.12 16.76 -10.15
N GLN A 233 5.17 16.70 -10.97
CA GLN A 233 6.54 17.00 -10.55
C GLN A 233 6.79 18.50 -10.34
N LYS A 234 5.98 19.37 -10.96
CA LYS A 234 6.23 20.82 -10.97
C LYS A 234 6.16 21.40 -9.55
N GLY A 235 7.26 22.04 -9.15
CA GLY A 235 7.42 22.63 -7.83
C GLY A 235 7.88 21.65 -6.74
N SER A 236 8.16 20.39 -7.08
CA SER A 236 8.71 19.44 -6.12
C SER A 236 10.10 19.85 -5.64
N CYS A 237 10.33 19.67 -4.34
CA CYS A 237 11.63 19.80 -3.68
C CYS A 237 12.17 18.45 -3.19
N VAL A 238 11.51 17.34 -3.54
CA VAL A 238 11.91 16.00 -3.09
C VAL A 238 13.24 15.63 -3.75
N ALA A 239 14.30 15.48 -2.98
CA ALA A 239 15.61 15.17 -3.54
C ALA A 239 15.65 13.74 -4.10
N ARG A 240 16.37 13.52 -5.20
CA ARG A 240 16.81 12.17 -5.57
C ARG A 240 18.09 11.86 -4.80
N ASP A 241 17.97 11.10 -3.72
CA ASP A 241 19.09 10.63 -2.90
C ASP A 241 18.96 9.14 -2.53
N GLY A 242 19.82 8.63 -1.66
CA GLY A 242 19.83 7.21 -1.25
C GLY A 242 18.57 6.75 -0.50
N SER A 243 17.78 7.68 0.06
CA SER A 243 16.53 7.34 0.76
C SER A 243 15.45 6.84 -0.20
N MET A 244 15.58 7.06 -1.52
CA MET A 244 14.71 6.47 -2.55
C MET A 244 14.65 4.94 -2.47
N ASN A 245 15.71 4.30 -1.96
CA ASN A 245 15.71 2.85 -1.77
C ASN A 245 14.65 2.37 -0.75
N LEU A 246 14.20 3.24 0.17
CA LEU A 246 13.28 2.89 1.24
C LEU A 246 11.83 3.30 0.95
N ARG A 247 11.55 3.84 -0.24
CA ARG A 247 10.28 4.51 -0.53
C ARG A 247 9.06 3.60 -0.56
N ASN A 248 9.26 2.30 -0.81
CA ASN A 248 8.19 1.32 -0.88
C ASN A 248 7.93 0.81 0.54
N ILE A 249 6.79 1.18 1.12
CA ILE A 249 6.44 0.82 2.49
C ILE A 249 5.26 -0.13 2.45
N LEU A 250 5.45 -1.30 3.03
CA LEU A 250 4.47 -2.37 3.06
C LEU A 250 3.79 -2.40 4.43
N TRP A 251 2.47 -2.26 4.43
CA TRP A 251 1.64 -2.66 5.54
C TRP A 251 0.92 -3.97 5.18
N LEU A 252 0.90 -4.91 6.13
CA LEU A 252 0.08 -6.12 6.04
C LEU A 252 -0.82 -6.18 7.26
N ALA A 253 -2.12 -6.35 7.03
CA ALA A 253 -3.08 -6.59 8.11
C ALA A 253 -2.71 -7.89 8.85
N PRO A 254 -3.13 -8.08 10.12
CA PRO A 254 -2.91 -9.35 10.80
C PRO A 254 -3.55 -10.48 10.00
N LEU A 255 -2.86 -11.62 9.93
CA LEU A 255 -3.39 -12.80 9.27
C LEU A 255 -4.36 -13.49 10.25
N PRO A 256 -5.66 -13.63 9.92
CA PRO A 256 -6.60 -14.39 10.74
C PRO A 256 -6.17 -15.84 10.91
N SER A 257 -6.64 -16.52 11.96
CA SER A 257 -6.52 -17.97 12.08
C SER A 257 -7.90 -18.60 12.18
N ASP A 258 -8.00 -19.87 11.80
CA ASP A 258 -9.23 -20.69 11.95
C ASP A 258 -9.63 -20.89 13.43
N SER A 259 -8.76 -20.52 14.37
CA SER A 259 -9.01 -20.65 15.81
C SER A 259 -9.45 -19.31 16.41
N SER A 260 -10.45 -19.34 17.29
CA SER A 260 -11.04 -18.17 17.95
C SER A 260 -10.12 -17.43 18.93
N LYS A 261 -8.83 -17.79 19.01
CA LYS A 261 -7.87 -17.25 19.97
C LYS A 261 -6.51 -16.98 19.30
N GLY A 262 -6.42 -15.82 18.65
CA GLY A 262 -5.18 -15.26 18.11
C GLY A 262 -5.03 -15.43 16.60
N GLY A 263 -4.57 -14.39 15.91
CA GLY A 263 -4.26 -14.43 14.48
C GLY A 263 -3.05 -15.32 14.19
N ALA A 264 -2.99 -15.88 12.98
CA ALA A 264 -1.87 -16.68 12.49
C ALA A 264 -0.57 -15.86 12.36
N ALA A 265 -0.69 -14.54 12.16
CA ALA A 265 0.40 -13.58 12.18
C ALA A 265 -0.09 -12.19 12.65
N PRO A 266 0.74 -11.40 13.36
CA PRO A 266 0.43 -10.01 13.67
C PRO A 266 0.49 -9.15 12.39
N GLY A 267 -0.08 -7.94 12.47
CA GLY A 267 0.11 -6.93 11.44
C GLY A 267 1.57 -6.44 11.38
N VAL A 268 1.98 -5.94 10.22
CA VAL A 268 3.36 -5.56 9.92
C VAL A 268 3.38 -4.20 9.25
N LEU A 269 4.34 -3.35 9.62
CA LEU A 269 4.66 -2.11 8.91
C LEU A 269 6.17 -2.00 8.68
N VAL A 270 6.60 -2.07 7.42
CA VAL A 270 8.00 -2.24 7.04
C VAL A 270 8.33 -1.53 5.73
N ALA A 271 9.45 -0.83 5.66
CA ALA A 271 9.98 -0.34 4.39
C ALA A 271 10.81 -1.45 3.71
N LEU A 272 10.59 -1.61 2.41
CA LEU A 272 11.29 -2.56 1.55
C LEU A 272 12.52 -1.87 0.94
N ASP A 273 13.69 -2.19 1.47
CA ASP A 273 14.97 -1.63 1.03
C ASP A 273 15.37 -2.18 -0.34
N ALA A 274 15.08 -1.39 -1.37
CA ALA A 274 15.40 -1.62 -2.76
C ALA A 274 16.78 -1.05 -3.15
N HIS A 275 17.79 -1.12 -2.27
CA HIS A 275 19.14 -0.73 -2.64
C HIS A 275 19.69 -1.60 -3.80
N PRO A 276 20.47 -1.01 -4.72
CA PRO A 276 21.10 -1.76 -5.80
C PRO A 276 21.93 -2.94 -5.27
N GLY A 277 21.67 -4.13 -5.81
CA GLY A 277 22.32 -5.37 -5.37
C GLY A 277 21.50 -6.20 -4.38
N GLY A 278 20.53 -5.60 -3.68
CA GLY A 278 19.58 -6.30 -2.82
C GLY A 278 18.59 -7.16 -3.61
N ILE A 279 18.03 -8.19 -2.96
CA ILE A 279 17.06 -9.09 -3.60
C ILE A 279 15.78 -8.35 -3.99
N ILE A 280 15.31 -7.43 -3.15
CA ILE A 280 14.13 -6.60 -3.42
C ILE A 280 14.33 -5.76 -4.69
N PHE A 281 15.48 -5.11 -4.84
CA PHE A 281 15.80 -4.34 -6.05
C PHE A 281 15.85 -5.22 -7.29
N LYS A 282 16.56 -6.34 -7.23
CA LYS A 282 16.78 -7.21 -8.39
C LYS A 282 15.49 -7.85 -8.90
N ASP A 283 14.63 -8.27 -7.97
CA ASP A 283 13.54 -9.16 -8.31
C ASP A 283 12.17 -8.48 -8.23
N LEU A 284 12.01 -7.37 -7.51
CA LEU A 284 10.72 -6.69 -7.37
C LEU A 284 10.64 -5.32 -8.07
N VAL A 285 11.76 -4.66 -8.34
CA VAL A 285 11.78 -3.38 -9.07
C VAL A 285 11.91 -3.64 -10.57
N PRO A 286 10.96 -3.19 -11.41
CA PRO A 286 11.13 -3.28 -12.86
C PRO A 286 12.21 -2.35 -13.39
N ASP A 287 12.94 -2.80 -14.41
CA ASP A 287 14.07 -2.09 -15.03
C ASP A 287 13.71 -0.66 -15.50
N TYR A 288 12.47 -0.42 -15.91
CA TYR A 288 12.03 0.89 -16.43
C TYR A 288 11.72 1.93 -15.33
N VAL A 289 11.67 1.52 -14.07
CA VAL A 289 11.53 2.39 -12.89
C VAL A 289 12.67 2.20 -11.91
N ASP A 290 13.80 1.66 -12.38
CA ASP A 290 14.93 1.40 -11.52
C ASP A 290 15.36 2.69 -10.81
N ASP A 291 15.53 3.81 -11.49
CA ASP A 291 16.04 5.08 -10.95
C ASP A 291 15.26 5.59 -9.73
N VAL A 292 13.95 5.37 -9.72
CA VAL A 292 13.03 5.72 -8.63
C VAL A 292 12.69 4.55 -7.72
N ARG A 293 13.13 3.32 -8.03
CA ARG A 293 12.99 2.11 -7.20
C ARG A 293 11.53 1.69 -6.94
N THR A 294 10.57 2.01 -7.81
CA THR A 294 9.15 1.69 -7.59
C THR A 294 8.92 0.18 -7.67
N ILE A 295 8.16 -0.37 -6.72
CA ILE A 295 7.58 -1.72 -6.79
C ILE A 295 6.10 -1.55 -7.13
N TYR A 296 5.59 -2.30 -8.12
CA TYR A 296 4.18 -2.30 -8.47
C TYR A 296 3.48 -3.52 -7.90
N GLU A 297 2.36 -3.32 -7.22
CA GLU A 297 1.60 -4.34 -6.52
C GLU A 297 0.89 -5.32 -7.45
N ALA A 298 0.24 -4.83 -8.53
CA ALA A 298 -0.51 -5.63 -9.50
C ALA A 298 0.31 -6.79 -10.10
N ASP A 299 1.61 -6.57 -10.29
CA ASP A 299 2.49 -7.53 -10.97
C ASP A 299 3.10 -8.56 -10.02
N VAL A 300 3.18 -8.26 -8.72
CA VAL A 300 4.01 -9.06 -7.78
C VAL A 300 3.26 -9.53 -6.54
N PHE A 301 2.40 -8.72 -5.94
CA PHE A 301 1.78 -9.05 -4.66
C PHE A 301 0.42 -9.73 -4.80
N GLY A 302 -0.44 -9.26 -5.70
CA GLY A 302 -1.74 -9.88 -5.97
C GLY A 302 -2.74 -8.92 -6.57
N ASP A 303 -4.02 -9.13 -6.26
CA ASP A 303 -5.11 -8.39 -6.89
C ASP A 303 -5.28 -7.02 -6.23
N VAL A 304 -5.19 -5.96 -7.03
CA VAL A 304 -5.37 -4.58 -6.59
C VAL A 304 -6.86 -4.31 -6.40
N VAL A 305 -7.20 -3.71 -5.27
CA VAL A 305 -8.59 -3.43 -4.89
C VAL A 305 -8.97 -1.99 -5.24
N PHE A 306 -8.17 -1.03 -4.78
CA PHE A 306 -8.32 0.42 -5.00
C PHE A 306 -7.06 1.18 -4.56
N ASP A 307 -6.96 2.43 -4.98
CA ASP A 307 -5.96 3.37 -4.50
C ASP A 307 -6.51 4.09 -3.26
N VAL A 308 -5.65 4.34 -2.27
CA VAL A 308 -5.99 5.16 -1.11
C VAL A 308 -5.09 6.39 -1.07
N ASN A 309 -5.72 7.57 -0.96
CA ASN A 309 -5.04 8.86 -1.01
C ASN A 309 -5.27 9.63 0.27
N TYR A 310 -4.20 9.99 0.97
CA TYR A 310 -4.19 10.89 2.12
C TYR A 310 -3.75 12.28 1.67
N LEU A 311 -4.72 13.19 1.56
CA LEU A 311 -4.53 14.51 0.99
C LEU A 311 -4.65 15.59 2.07
N ASN A 312 -3.66 16.49 2.09
CA ASN A 312 -3.68 17.64 2.99
C ASN A 312 -4.63 18.71 2.45
N VAL A 313 -5.89 18.68 2.90
CA VAL A 313 -6.96 19.59 2.44
C VAL A 313 -7.04 20.91 3.24
N GLY A 314 -6.08 21.18 4.14
CA GLY A 314 -6.10 22.35 5.03
C GLY A 314 -7.21 22.31 6.08
N GLU A 315 -7.36 23.39 6.85
CA GLU A 315 -8.35 23.48 7.95
C GLU A 315 -9.79 23.75 7.45
N GLU A 316 -9.96 24.27 6.22
CA GLU A 316 -11.28 24.69 5.71
C GLU A 316 -12.17 23.54 5.19
N VAL A 317 -11.59 22.41 4.77
CA VAL A 317 -12.31 21.24 4.21
C VAL A 317 -12.15 20.00 5.11
N ALA A 318 -11.94 20.23 6.42
CA ALA A 318 -11.51 19.25 7.40
C ALA A 318 -12.40 18.00 7.59
N GLU A 319 -13.49 17.83 6.85
CA GLU A 319 -14.33 16.63 6.94
C GLU A 319 -13.65 15.39 6.35
N TYR A 320 -12.80 15.52 5.32
CA TYR A 320 -12.19 14.34 4.66
C TYR A 320 -10.73 14.57 4.24
N ARG A 321 -9.82 13.78 4.80
CA ARG A 321 -8.41 13.69 4.38
C ARG A 321 -8.12 12.45 3.55
N LEU A 322 -9.05 11.49 3.51
CA LEU A 322 -8.88 10.21 2.85
C LEU A 322 -9.80 10.13 1.62
N PHE A 323 -9.25 9.69 0.49
CA PHE A 323 -9.99 9.48 -0.76
C PHE A 323 -9.59 8.13 -1.37
N ILE A 324 -10.58 7.26 -1.54
CA ILE A 324 -10.42 5.92 -2.12
C ILE A 324 -10.92 5.94 -3.56
N CYS A 325 -10.07 5.55 -4.50
CA CYS A 325 -10.30 5.61 -5.95
C CYS A 325 -10.22 4.24 -6.60
#